data_AF-A0A956B718-F1
#
_entry.id   AF-A0A956B718-F1
#
_cell.length_a   1.000
_cell.length_b   1.000
_cell.length_c   1.000
_cell.angle_alpha   90.00
_cell.angle_beta   90.00
_cell.angle_gamma   90.00
#
_symmetry.space_group_name_H-M   'P 1'
#
loop_
_entity.id
_entity.type
_entity.pdbx_description
1 polymer ?
#
loop_
_entity_poly.entity_id
_entity_poly.type
_entity_poly.pdbx_seq_one_letter_code
_entity_poly.pdbx_strand_id
1 'polypeptide(L)'
;MRTDHKETSEMIDKLMFPLALTFALGALAACGGEDATQTDELATELCEHLASGPSVAVTSSTVAASAPDTSTAHTRFDIALTPGVAGQVSYQVGEAGEYVFAFDREVAVALTDPSGAALPAEATERDSAACAELKLWITYDLAIGKHTLALGPGQDTEVRMVVEESGAGHTHE
;
A
#
# COMPACT_ATOMS: atom_id res chain seq x y z
N MET A 1 2.79 26.30 60.13
CA MET A 1 2.78 26.01 61.58
C MET A 1 2.21 24.60 61.75
N ARG A 2 3.09 23.62 62.03
CA ARG A 2 2.84 22.24 62.54
C ARG A 2 1.92 21.32 61.70
N THR A 3 2.20 20.02 61.48
CA THR A 3 3.14 19.08 62.11
C THR A 3 3.30 17.82 61.24
N ASP A 4 4.49 17.23 61.33
CA ASP A 4 4.96 15.93 60.87
C ASP A 4 4.13 14.68 61.20
N HIS A 5 4.39 13.59 60.46
CA HIS A 5 4.64 12.18 60.86
C HIS A 5 5.49 11.58 59.70
N LYS A 6 6.77 11.15 59.76
CA LYS A 6 7.54 10.23 60.64
C LYS A 6 6.81 8.88 60.81
N GLU A 7 7.33 7.68 60.49
CA GLU A 7 8.63 7.02 60.76
C GLU A 7 8.65 5.64 60.02
N THR A 8 9.70 5.22 59.29
CA THR A 8 10.95 4.45 59.63
C THR A 8 10.88 2.90 59.49
N SER A 9 12.09 2.33 59.28
CA SER A 9 12.53 0.92 59.32
C SER A 9 12.30 0.03 58.09
N GLU A 10 13.24 -0.78 57.60
CA GLU A 10 14.65 -1.09 57.94
C GLU A 10 15.23 -1.93 56.78
N MET A 11 16.41 -1.59 56.27
CA MET A 11 17.65 -2.37 56.41
C MET A 11 17.61 -3.80 55.81
N ILE A 12 18.11 -3.94 54.57
CA ILE A 12 18.77 -5.18 54.17
C ILE A 12 20.18 -4.85 53.70
N ASP A 13 21.06 -5.51 54.43
CA ASP A 13 22.50 -5.47 54.50
C ASP A 13 23.14 -6.22 53.32
N LYS A 14 24.41 -5.88 53.04
CA LYS A 14 25.40 -6.61 52.21
C LYS A 14 25.09 -6.79 50.71
N LEU A 15 25.92 -6.18 49.86
CA LEU A 15 27.11 -6.86 49.34
C LEU A 15 27.95 -5.89 48.48
N MET A 16 29.13 -5.50 48.97
CA MET A 16 30.18 -4.98 48.11
C MET A 16 30.71 -6.11 47.23
N PHE A 17 30.65 -5.94 45.91
CA PHE A 17 31.50 -6.66 44.97
C PHE A 17 31.98 -5.67 43.90
N PRO A 18 33.30 -5.42 43.79
CA PRO A 18 33.87 -4.68 42.68
C PRO A 18 34.05 -5.65 41.51
N LEU A 19 33.39 -5.39 40.38
CA LEU A 19 33.78 -6.01 39.12
C LEU A 19 33.85 -4.95 38.03
N ALA A 20 34.94 -5.05 37.30
CA ALA A 20 35.51 -4.01 36.48
C ALA A 20 34.68 -3.70 35.23
N LEU A 21 34.76 -2.42 34.89
CA LEU A 21 34.69 -1.82 33.56
C LEU A 21 35.02 -2.78 32.40
N THR A 22 34.02 -3.19 31.62
CA THR A 22 34.15 -3.36 30.16
C THR A 22 32.76 -3.25 29.52
N PHE A 23 32.30 -2.03 29.26
CA PHE A 23 31.19 -1.80 28.32
C PHE A 23 31.75 -1.99 26.91
N ALA A 24 31.70 -3.23 26.43
CA ALA A 24 31.94 -3.54 25.03
C ALA A 24 30.80 -2.91 24.22
N LEU A 25 31.21 -1.96 23.39
CA LEU A 25 30.42 -1.35 22.34
C LEU A 25 29.94 -2.45 21.38
N GLY A 26 28.63 -2.66 21.34
CA GLY A 26 27.99 -3.69 20.51
C GLY A 26 26.58 -3.29 20.14
N ALA A 27 26.38 -2.04 19.72
CA ALA A 27 25.19 -1.65 18.99
C ALA A 27 25.28 -2.20 17.56
N LEU A 28 24.98 -3.48 17.40
CA LEU A 28 24.44 -3.96 16.14
C LEU A 28 22.95 -3.63 16.18
N ALA A 29 22.61 -2.48 15.61
CA ALA A 29 21.29 -2.26 15.07
C ALA A 29 21.06 -3.35 14.01
N ALA A 30 20.52 -4.49 14.43
CA ALA A 30 19.85 -5.44 13.56
C ALA A 30 18.38 -5.01 13.52
N CYS A 31 18.11 -4.00 12.69
CA CYS A 31 16.77 -3.62 12.29
C CYS A 31 16.86 -3.33 10.79
N GLY A 32 16.05 -4.00 9.97
CA GLY A 32 15.91 -3.71 8.55
C GLY A 32 16.59 -4.71 7.63
N GLY A 33 15.93 -5.84 7.37
CA GLY A 33 16.32 -6.80 6.33
C GLY A 33 15.16 -7.61 5.75
N GLU A 34 13.90 -7.23 6.04
CA GLU A 34 12.69 -7.95 5.63
C GLU A 34 11.84 -7.17 4.62
N ASP A 35 12.17 -5.90 4.35
CA ASP A 35 11.39 -5.04 3.44
C ASP A 35 11.80 -5.20 1.97
N ALA A 36 13.09 -5.41 1.68
CA ALA A 36 13.56 -5.42 0.29
C ALA A 36 13.05 -6.62 -0.52
N THR A 37 12.78 -7.76 0.12
CA THR A 37 12.30 -8.96 -0.57
C THR A 37 10.81 -8.91 -0.88
N GLN A 38 10.01 -8.28 0.00
CA GLN A 38 8.56 -8.20 -0.17
C GLN A 38 8.18 -7.27 -1.35
N THR A 39 8.90 -6.15 -1.52
CA THR A 39 8.67 -5.26 -2.67
C THR A 39 9.03 -5.93 -4.00
N ASP A 40 10.09 -6.74 -4.04
CA ASP A 40 10.51 -7.46 -5.25
C ASP A 40 9.51 -8.57 -5.65
N GLU A 41 8.96 -9.30 -4.67
CA GLU A 41 7.92 -10.31 -4.89
C GLU A 41 6.62 -9.68 -5.39
N LEU A 42 6.16 -8.61 -4.74
CA LEU A 42 4.99 -7.85 -5.18
C LEU A 42 5.15 -7.32 -6.61
N ALA A 43 6.29 -6.69 -6.91
CA ALA A 43 6.55 -6.16 -8.25
C ALA A 43 6.54 -7.27 -9.31
N THR A 44 7.04 -8.47 -8.98
CA THR A 44 7.00 -9.64 -9.85
C THR A 44 5.57 -10.11 -10.10
N GLU A 45 4.75 -10.23 -9.06
CA GLU A 45 3.34 -10.61 -9.19
C GLU A 45 2.54 -9.60 -10.04
N LEU A 46 2.68 -8.31 -9.75
CA LEU A 46 2.04 -7.24 -10.52
C LEU A 46 2.44 -7.30 -12.01
N CYS A 47 3.71 -7.59 -12.28
CA CYS A 47 4.22 -7.79 -13.63
C CYS A 47 3.58 -8.98 -14.33
N GLU A 48 3.45 -10.13 -13.66
CA GLU A 48 2.81 -11.32 -14.22
C GLU A 48 1.34 -11.04 -14.59
N HIS A 49 0.58 -10.40 -13.70
CA HIS A 49 -0.82 -10.05 -13.96
C HIS A 49 -0.95 -9.01 -15.08
N LEU A 50 -0.11 -7.97 -15.11
CA LEU A 50 -0.11 -6.98 -16.19
C LEU A 50 0.24 -7.58 -17.55
N ALA A 51 1.19 -8.51 -17.62
CA ALA A 51 1.62 -9.12 -18.89
C ALA A 51 0.65 -10.19 -19.38
N SER A 52 0.23 -11.09 -18.48
CA SER A 52 -0.39 -12.38 -18.84
C SER A 52 -1.90 -12.43 -18.62
N GLY A 53 -2.45 -11.56 -17.77
CA GLY A 53 -3.85 -11.64 -17.37
C GLY A 53 -4.13 -12.76 -16.36
N PRO A 54 -5.41 -13.15 -16.14
CA PRO A 54 -6.58 -12.92 -16.98
C PRO A 54 -6.93 -11.45 -17.20
N SER A 55 -7.52 -11.11 -18.35
CA SER A 55 -7.89 -9.72 -18.66
C SER A 55 -9.36 -9.50 -18.97
N VAL A 56 -9.85 -8.33 -18.59
CA VAL A 56 -11.22 -7.87 -18.79
C VAL A 56 -11.18 -6.46 -19.41
N ALA A 57 -11.87 -6.28 -20.53
CA ALA A 57 -12.03 -4.96 -21.13
C ALA A 57 -13.09 -4.15 -20.39
N VAL A 58 -12.76 -2.90 -20.03
CA VAL A 58 -13.66 -1.99 -19.31
C VAL A 58 -13.69 -0.65 -20.04
N THR A 59 -14.87 -0.05 -20.18
CA THR A 59 -14.98 1.34 -20.65
C THR A 59 -15.21 2.25 -19.46
N SER A 60 -14.26 3.15 -19.19
CA SER A 60 -14.38 4.11 -18.10
C SER A 60 -15.58 5.05 -18.29
N SER A 61 -16.13 5.54 -17.17
CA SER A 61 -17.19 6.55 -17.18
C SER A 61 -16.60 7.95 -17.02
N THR A 62 -17.25 9.01 -17.50
CA THR A 62 -16.88 10.38 -17.12
C THR A 62 -17.58 10.86 -15.85
N VAL A 63 -18.44 10.01 -15.28
CA VAL A 63 -19.27 10.27 -14.08
C VAL A 63 -19.01 9.19 -13.04
N ALA A 64 -18.55 9.58 -11.84
CA ALA A 64 -18.19 8.67 -10.75
C ALA A 64 -19.35 7.73 -10.33
N ALA A 65 -20.59 8.23 -10.31
CA ALA A 65 -21.76 7.42 -9.95
C ALA A 65 -22.02 6.26 -10.93
N SER A 66 -21.49 6.34 -12.15
CA SER A 66 -21.61 5.32 -13.21
C SER A 66 -20.28 4.63 -13.52
N ALA A 67 -19.28 4.79 -12.64
CA ALA A 67 -18.00 4.11 -12.77
C ALA A 67 -18.20 2.57 -12.78
N PRO A 68 -17.66 1.86 -13.78
CA PRO A 68 -17.70 0.39 -13.82
C PRO A 68 -16.82 -0.21 -12.73
N ASP A 69 -17.20 -1.39 -12.27
CA ASP A 69 -16.48 -2.14 -11.25
C ASP A 69 -15.22 -2.83 -11.80
N THR A 70 -14.12 -2.73 -11.05
CA THR A 70 -12.83 -3.36 -11.34
C THR A 70 -12.32 -4.16 -10.15
N SER A 71 -13.22 -4.86 -9.44
CA SER A 71 -12.92 -5.49 -8.14
C SER A 71 -12.63 -6.99 -8.20
N THR A 72 -12.53 -7.54 -9.41
CA THR A 72 -12.15 -8.95 -9.58
C THR A 72 -10.67 -9.10 -9.27
N ALA A 73 -10.35 -9.90 -8.26
CA ALA A 73 -8.97 -10.18 -7.84
C ALA A 73 -8.14 -10.80 -8.98
N HIS A 74 -6.81 -10.61 -8.92
CA HIS A 74 -5.83 -11.19 -9.85
C HIS A 74 -6.23 -11.03 -11.32
N THR A 75 -6.81 -9.88 -11.66
CA THR A 75 -7.35 -9.59 -12.99
C THR A 75 -6.78 -8.27 -13.50
N ARG A 76 -6.33 -8.29 -14.75
CA ARG A 76 -5.97 -7.08 -15.48
C ARG A 76 -7.20 -6.45 -16.11
N PHE A 77 -7.41 -5.18 -15.85
CA PHE A 77 -8.44 -4.38 -16.50
C PHE A 77 -7.81 -3.58 -17.63
N ASP A 78 -8.22 -3.86 -18.87
CA ASP A 78 -7.86 -3.08 -20.05
C ASP A 78 -8.91 -1.95 -20.18
N ILE A 79 -8.60 -0.78 -19.60
CA ILE A 79 -9.55 0.32 -19.38
C ILE A 79 -9.46 1.32 -20.54
N ALA A 80 -10.51 1.39 -21.36
CA ALA A 80 -10.68 2.41 -22.39
C ALA A 80 -10.96 3.79 -21.76
N LEU A 81 -10.22 4.80 -22.20
CA LEU A 81 -10.26 6.19 -21.74
C LEU A 81 -10.71 7.13 -22.85
N THR A 82 -11.35 8.24 -22.47
CA THR A 82 -11.65 9.35 -23.37
C THR A 82 -10.55 10.41 -23.28
N PRO A 83 -9.82 10.72 -24.36
CA PRO A 83 -8.76 11.73 -24.31
C PRO A 83 -9.25 13.09 -23.83
N GLY A 84 -8.45 13.72 -22.98
CA GLY A 84 -8.72 15.04 -22.38
C GLY A 84 -9.71 15.01 -21.20
N VAL A 85 -10.25 13.85 -20.85
CA VAL A 85 -11.22 13.70 -19.75
C VAL A 85 -10.72 12.63 -18.79
N ALA A 86 -10.98 12.82 -17.48
CA ALA A 86 -10.70 11.77 -16.51
C ALA A 86 -11.70 10.62 -16.67
N GLY A 87 -11.19 9.40 -16.85
CA GLY A 87 -11.98 8.18 -16.81
C GLY A 87 -12.18 7.71 -15.37
N GLN A 88 -13.40 7.33 -15.02
CA GLN A 88 -13.80 6.88 -13.69
C GLN A 88 -14.02 5.37 -13.72
N VAL A 89 -13.43 4.65 -12.76
CA VAL A 89 -13.69 3.24 -12.44
C VAL A 89 -13.87 3.09 -10.92
N SER A 90 -14.50 2.01 -10.45
CA SER A 90 -14.71 1.79 -9.02
C SER A 90 -14.10 0.48 -8.55
N TYR A 91 -13.63 0.48 -7.30
CA TYR A 91 -13.09 -0.70 -6.63
C TYR A 91 -13.85 -0.94 -5.32
N GLN A 92 -14.36 -2.14 -5.13
CA GLN A 92 -15.14 -2.58 -3.99
C GLN A 92 -14.24 -3.36 -3.05
N VAL A 93 -13.93 -2.74 -1.92
CA VAL A 93 -13.10 -3.32 -0.88
C VAL A 93 -13.99 -4.17 0.03
N GLY A 94 -13.64 -5.46 0.15
CA GLY A 94 -14.31 -6.42 1.04
C GLY A 94 -13.66 -6.50 2.43
N GLU A 95 -12.35 -6.22 2.49
CA GLU A 95 -11.53 -6.24 3.70
C GLU A 95 -10.67 -4.98 3.76
N ALA A 96 -10.66 -4.29 4.90
CA ALA A 96 -9.84 -3.09 5.06
C ALA A 96 -8.37 -3.47 5.16
N GLY A 97 -7.51 -2.73 4.47
CA GLY A 97 -6.09 -3.04 4.40
C GLY A 97 -5.37 -2.21 3.35
N GLU A 98 -4.11 -2.55 3.11
CA GLU A 98 -3.27 -1.89 2.13
C GLU A 98 -3.50 -2.51 0.74
N TYR A 99 -3.71 -1.67 -0.27
CA TYR A 99 -3.93 -2.10 -1.65
C TYR A 99 -3.03 -1.34 -2.61
N VAL A 100 -2.55 -2.05 -3.63
CA VAL A 100 -1.66 -1.53 -4.66
C VAL A 100 -2.37 -1.53 -6.00
N PHE A 101 -2.51 -0.35 -6.59
CA PHE A 101 -3.02 -0.15 -7.94
C PHE A 101 -1.85 0.03 -8.89
N ALA A 102 -1.64 -0.92 -9.79
CA ALA A 102 -0.51 -0.91 -10.71
C ALA A 102 -0.96 -0.75 -12.15
N PHE A 103 -0.14 -0.05 -12.94
CA PHE A 103 -0.49 0.43 -14.28
C PHE A 103 0.64 0.17 -15.29
N ASP A 104 0.24 -0.06 -16.54
CA ASP A 104 1.18 -0.27 -17.65
C ASP A 104 1.83 1.01 -18.19
N ARG A 105 1.48 2.16 -17.62
CA ARG A 105 1.96 3.49 -17.97
C ARG A 105 1.79 4.45 -16.82
N GLU A 106 2.52 5.55 -16.88
CA GLU A 106 2.27 6.69 -16.00
C GLU A 106 0.95 7.37 -16.39
N VAL A 107 -0.02 7.32 -15.48
CA VAL A 107 -1.31 7.99 -15.58
C VAL A 107 -1.53 8.81 -14.31
N ALA A 108 -2.16 9.97 -14.42
CA ALA A 108 -2.58 10.71 -13.22
C ALA A 108 -3.71 9.94 -12.53
N VAL A 109 -3.57 9.65 -11.25
CA VAL A 109 -4.57 8.91 -10.47
C VAL A 109 -5.02 9.76 -9.29
N ALA A 110 -6.33 9.84 -9.09
CA ALA A 110 -6.92 10.30 -7.84
C ALA A 110 -7.91 9.26 -7.34
N LEU A 111 -7.89 8.99 -6.05
CA LEU A 111 -8.79 8.04 -5.40
C LEU A 111 -9.72 8.79 -4.45
N THR A 112 -11.00 8.41 -4.43
CA THR A 112 -11.95 8.86 -3.41
C THR A 112 -12.50 7.69 -2.63
N ASP A 113 -12.65 7.89 -1.32
CA ASP A 113 -13.21 6.94 -0.38
C ASP A 113 -14.75 6.79 -0.56
N PRO A 114 -15.41 5.87 0.19
CA PRO A 114 -16.85 5.67 0.09
C PRO A 114 -17.70 6.86 0.54
N SER A 115 -17.12 7.80 1.29
CA SER A 115 -17.76 9.08 1.65
C SER A 115 -17.64 10.14 0.55
N GLY A 116 -16.80 9.90 -0.45
CA GLY A 116 -16.46 10.82 -1.53
C GLY A 116 -15.31 11.77 -1.18
N ALA A 117 -14.62 11.55 -0.07
CA ALA A 117 -13.43 12.32 0.29
C ALA A 117 -12.23 11.81 -0.50
N ALA A 118 -11.32 12.72 -0.86
CA ALA A 118 -10.08 12.35 -1.53
C ALA A 118 -9.16 11.57 -0.57
N LEU A 119 -8.65 10.43 -1.03
CA LEU A 119 -7.74 9.58 -0.28
C LEU A 119 -6.31 9.80 -0.80
N PRO A 120 -5.35 10.25 0.02
CA PRO A 120 -3.96 10.40 -0.39
C PRO A 120 -3.31 9.03 -0.56
N ALA A 121 -2.37 8.93 -1.50
CA ALA A 121 -1.51 7.76 -1.63
C ALA A 121 -0.53 7.67 -0.45
N GLU A 122 -0.29 6.46 0.02
CA GLU A 122 0.73 6.18 1.03
C GLU A 122 2.12 6.09 0.38
N ALA A 123 2.19 5.43 -0.77
CA ALA A 123 3.39 5.31 -1.58
C ALA A 123 3.07 5.45 -3.07
N THR A 124 4.06 5.87 -3.84
CA THR A 124 3.98 5.92 -5.30
C THR A 124 5.34 5.58 -5.88
N GLU A 125 5.39 4.52 -6.66
CA GLU A 125 6.59 3.98 -7.24
C GLU A 125 6.47 3.92 -8.76
N ARG A 126 7.61 3.93 -9.45
CA ARG A 126 7.71 4.01 -10.92
C ARG A 126 8.84 3.14 -11.42
N ASP A 127 8.68 2.69 -12.67
CA ASP A 127 9.68 1.94 -13.43
C ASP A 127 10.31 0.79 -12.64
N SER A 128 9.62 -0.35 -12.62
CA SER A 128 10.14 -1.56 -11.97
C SER A 128 11.29 -2.18 -12.77
N ALA A 129 12.26 -2.75 -12.06
CA ALA A 129 13.26 -3.63 -12.67
C ALA A 129 12.72 -5.03 -12.97
N ALA A 130 11.57 -5.41 -12.41
CA ALA A 130 10.97 -6.74 -12.56
C ALA A 130 10.44 -6.98 -13.99
N CYS A 131 9.83 -5.98 -14.62
CA CYS A 131 9.38 -6.06 -16.01
C CYS A 131 9.25 -4.68 -16.66
N ALA A 132 9.16 -4.65 -17.99
CA ALA A 132 9.02 -3.41 -18.75
C ALA A 132 7.59 -2.85 -18.71
N GLU A 133 6.61 -3.70 -18.44
CA GLU A 133 5.18 -3.40 -18.44
C GLU A 133 4.79 -2.56 -17.22
N LEU A 134 5.33 -2.81 -16.04
CA LEU A 134 4.98 -2.10 -14.81
C LEU A 134 5.64 -0.71 -14.77
N LYS A 135 4.85 0.35 -14.99
CA LYS A 135 5.35 1.73 -15.06
C LYS A 135 5.01 2.58 -13.85
N LEU A 136 3.91 2.28 -13.18
CA LEU A 136 3.42 3.03 -12.02
C LEU A 136 2.68 2.06 -11.10
N TRP A 137 2.94 2.12 -9.81
CA TRP A 137 2.06 1.51 -8.81
C TRP A 137 1.92 2.42 -7.60
N ILE A 138 0.71 2.43 -7.04
CA ILE A 138 0.30 3.36 -6.00
C ILE A 138 -0.35 2.58 -4.88
N THR A 139 0.16 2.76 -3.68
CA THR A 139 -0.31 2.10 -2.47
C THR A 139 -1.27 3.01 -1.72
N TYR A 140 -2.38 2.44 -1.24
CA TYR A 140 -3.39 3.11 -0.43
C TYR A 140 -3.85 2.21 0.71
N ASP A 141 -4.04 2.77 1.91
CA ASP A 141 -4.80 2.16 3.00
C ASP A 141 -6.30 2.37 2.76
N LEU A 142 -7.01 1.28 2.43
CA LEU A 142 -8.42 1.32 2.06
C LEU A 142 -9.31 0.79 3.18
N ALA A 143 -10.39 1.52 3.46
CA ALA A 143 -11.47 1.03 4.29
C ALA A 143 -12.40 0.09 3.49
N ILE A 144 -13.28 -0.66 4.17
CA ILE A 144 -14.34 -1.42 3.50
C ILE A 144 -15.30 -0.46 2.79
N GLY A 145 -15.64 -0.76 1.53
CA GLY A 145 -16.61 -0.01 0.74
C GLY A 145 -16.17 0.28 -0.69
N LYS A 146 -17.05 0.98 -1.42
CA LYS A 146 -16.80 1.34 -2.81
C LYS A 146 -15.94 2.60 -2.90
N HIS A 147 -14.74 2.44 -3.44
CA HIS A 147 -13.83 3.51 -3.80
C HIS A 147 -13.99 3.86 -5.28
N THR A 148 -13.62 5.08 -5.66
CA THR A 148 -13.63 5.50 -7.08
C THR A 148 -12.27 6.03 -7.47
N LEU A 149 -11.73 5.53 -8.58
CA LEU A 149 -10.50 5.99 -9.20
C LEU A 149 -10.83 6.90 -10.37
N ALA A 150 -10.21 8.08 -10.39
CA ALA A 150 -10.14 8.95 -11.55
C ALA A 150 -8.77 8.79 -12.22
N LEU A 151 -8.78 8.39 -13.50
CA LEU A 151 -7.62 8.15 -14.34
C LEU A 151 -7.51 9.28 -15.38
N GLY A 152 -6.47 10.10 -15.30
CA GLY A 152 -6.30 11.31 -16.11
C GLY A 152 -6.86 12.57 -15.42
N PRO A 153 -7.16 13.64 -16.18
CA PRO A 153 -7.21 13.71 -17.63
C PRO A 153 -5.83 13.54 -18.30
N GLY A 154 -5.79 12.86 -19.44
CA GLY A 154 -4.59 12.59 -20.24
C GLY A 154 -4.91 12.45 -21.73
N GLN A 155 -3.92 12.13 -22.58
CA GLN A 155 -4.15 11.86 -24.01
C GLN A 155 -4.26 10.37 -24.33
N ASP A 156 -4.04 9.52 -23.34
CA ASP A 156 -4.15 8.08 -23.49
C ASP A 156 -5.59 7.67 -23.78
N THR A 157 -5.72 6.65 -24.62
CA THR A 157 -7.01 6.07 -25.01
C THR A 157 -7.27 4.73 -24.31
N GLU A 158 -6.25 4.18 -23.68
CA GLU A 158 -6.29 2.95 -22.89
C GLU A 158 -5.23 3.02 -21.79
N VAL A 159 -5.53 2.40 -20.66
CA VAL A 159 -4.59 2.05 -19.60
C VAL A 159 -4.91 0.64 -19.10
N ARG A 160 -3.89 -0.14 -18.78
CA ARG A 160 -4.06 -1.44 -18.13
C ARG A 160 -3.80 -1.29 -16.65
N MET A 161 -4.69 -1.85 -15.84
CA MET A 161 -4.63 -1.75 -14.39
C MET A 161 -4.77 -3.13 -13.76
N VAL A 162 -3.97 -3.42 -12.73
CA VAL A 162 -4.20 -4.53 -11.80
C VAL A 162 -4.30 -3.96 -10.39
N VAL A 163 -5.02 -4.66 -9.51
CA VAL A 163 -5.14 -4.28 -8.10
C VAL A 163 -4.85 -5.50 -7.26
N GLU A 164 -3.90 -5.37 -6.33
CA GLU A 164 -3.52 -6.41 -5.37
C GLU A 164 -3.63 -5.86 -3.94
N GLU A 165 -3.86 -6.75 -2.98
CA GLU A 165 -3.72 -6.43 -1.56
C GLU A 165 -2.24 -6.58 -1.16
N SER A 166 -1.67 -5.58 -0.50
CA SER A 166 -0.31 -5.63 0.03
C SER A 166 -0.33 -5.97 1.53
N GLY A 167 -0.43 -7.25 1.84
CA GLY A 167 -0.43 -7.74 3.23
C GLY A 167 0.27 -9.08 3.35
N ALA A 168 0.82 -9.38 4.54
CA ALA A 168 1.59 -10.58 4.89
C ALA A 168 0.76 -11.90 4.90
N GLY A 169 -0.08 -12.09 3.89
CA GLY A 169 -1.06 -13.16 3.74
C GLY A 169 -1.03 -13.84 2.38
N HIS A 170 0.05 -13.70 1.59
CA HIS A 170 0.26 -14.52 0.39
C HIS A 170 0.58 -15.99 0.77
N THR A 171 -0.37 -16.68 1.39
CA THR A 171 -0.36 -18.15 1.37
C THR A 171 -0.84 -18.55 -0.03
N HIS A 172 0.10 -18.83 -0.92
CA HIS A 172 -0.20 -19.51 -2.18
C HIS A 172 -0.83 -20.86 -1.85
N GLU A 173 -2.10 -21.06 -2.21
CA GLU A 173 -2.71 -22.40 -2.31
C GLU A 173 -2.45 -23.01 -3.69
#